data_AF-A0A8S1E0L0-F1
#
_entry.id   AF-A0A8S1E0L0-F1
#
_cell.length_a   1.000
_cell.length_b   1.000
_cell.length_c   1.000
_cell.angle_alpha   90.00
_cell.angle_beta   90.00
_cell.angle_gamma   90.00
#
_symmetry.space_group_name_H-M   'P 1'
#
loop_
_entity.id
_entity.type
_entity.pdbx_description
1 polymer ?
#
loop_
_entity_poly.entity_id
_entity_poly.type
_entity_poly.pdbx_seq_one_letter_code
_entity_poly.pdbx_strand_id
1 'polypeptide(L)'
;MAESSQAWVTLATNDSYSLGALVLAHSLKRVGSTRRLVVMVTSGVTMVMQDQLRAIFDEVHLVDVLDSKDAVNLALLSRPDLGITFTKLHCWRLTNYNKCVFLDADTLVL
;
A
#
# COMPACT_ATOMS: atom_id res chain seq x y z
N MET A 1 -26.60 7.54 9.31
CA MET A 1 -25.21 8.02 9.48
C MET A 1 -24.32 6.91 8.94
N ALA A 2 -23.50 7.16 7.93
CA ALA A 2 -22.66 6.11 7.35
C ALA A 2 -21.73 5.54 8.44
N GLU A 3 -21.64 4.21 8.54
CA GLU A 3 -20.74 3.55 9.47
C GLU A 3 -19.33 4.14 9.32
N SER A 4 -18.75 4.53 10.46
CA SER A 4 -17.40 5.05 10.57
C SER A 4 -16.37 3.99 10.17
N SER A 5 -16.02 3.91 8.89
CA SER A 5 -15.05 2.96 8.36
C SER A 5 -13.61 3.44 8.64
N GLN A 6 -12.81 2.54 9.20
CA GLN A 6 -11.38 2.71 9.47
C GLN A 6 -10.59 1.63 8.73
N ALA A 7 -9.39 1.96 8.26
CA ALA A 7 -8.57 1.02 7.50
C ALA A 7 -7.08 1.06 7.87
N TRP A 8 -6.43 -0.10 7.71
CA TRP A 8 -4.99 -0.21 7.51
C TRP A 8 -4.71 -0.08 6.03
N VAL A 9 -3.78 0.81 5.68
CA VAL A 9 -3.43 1.10 4.29
C VAL A 9 -1.96 0.79 4.07
N THR A 10 -1.64 0.13 2.96
CA THR A 10 -0.25 -0.06 2.51
C THR A 10 -0.12 0.23 1.01
N LEU A 11 1.11 0.26 0.50
CA LEU A 11 1.43 0.46 -0.92
C LEU A 11 2.38 -0.64 -1.38
N ALA A 12 2.05 -1.30 -2.49
CA ALA A 12 2.93 -2.20 -3.21
C ALA A 12 3.16 -1.70 -4.63
N THR A 13 4.38 -1.33 -4.98
CA THR A 13 4.69 -0.77 -6.29
C THR A 13 5.21 -1.79 -7.30
N ASN A 14 5.58 -2.97 -6.82
CA ASN A 14 5.98 -4.11 -7.64
C ASN A 14 5.71 -5.43 -6.90
N ASP A 15 5.97 -6.55 -7.57
CA ASP A 15 5.72 -7.88 -7.02
C ASP A 15 6.54 -8.18 -5.75
N SER A 16 7.76 -7.64 -5.64
CA SER A 16 8.59 -7.84 -4.44
C SER A 16 7.99 -7.14 -3.22
N TYR A 17 7.55 -5.89 -3.34
CA TYR A 17 6.83 -5.20 -2.27
C TYR A 17 5.45 -5.82 -1.99
N SER A 18 4.83 -6.46 -2.99
CA SER A 18 3.57 -7.17 -2.78
C SER A 18 3.72 -8.37 -1.84
N LEU A 19 4.87 -9.04 -1.83
CA LEU A 19 5.17 -10.08 -0.84
C LEU A 19 5.18 -9.51 0.58
N GLY A 20 5.81 -8.34 0.78
CA GLY A 20 5.79 -7.63 2.05
C GLY A 20 4.37 -7.23 2.48
N ALA A 21 3.58 -6.69 1.56
CA ALA A 21 2.17 -6.36 1.82
C ALA A 21 1.34 -7.58 2.24
N LEU A 22 1.56 -8.76 1.63
CA LEU A 22 0.91 -10.01 2.04
C LEU A 22 1.31 -10.41 3.47
N VAL A 23 2.61 -10.34 3.80
CA VAL A 23 3.10 -10.62 5.17
C VAL A 23 2.46 -9.67 6.19
N LEU A 24 2.44 -8.37 5.89
CA LEU A 24 1.81 -7.35 6.71
C LEU A 24 0.32 -7.67 6.94
N ALA A 25 -0.43 -7.96 5.87
CA ALA A 25 -1.85 -8.29 5.99
C ALA A 25 -2.11 -9.54 6.84
N HIS A 26 -1.31 -10.59 6.66
CA HIS A 26 -1.39 -11.78 7.51
C HIS A 26 -1.07 -11.46 8.99
N SER A 27 -0.08 -10.62 9.25
CA SER A 27 0.28 -10.23 10.61
C SER A 27 -0.83 -9.44 11.32
N LEU A 28 -1.50 -8.52 10.61
CA LEU A 28 -2.66 -7.78 11.10
C LEU A 28 -3.86 -8.69 11.39
N LYS A 29 -4.12 -9.68 10.53
CA LYS A 29 -5.17 -10.69 10.78
C LYS A 29 -4.83 -11.56 11.99
N ARG A 30 -3.57 -11.95 12.15
CA ARG A 30 -3.10 -12.80 13.25
C ARG A 30 -3.33 -12.15 14.62
N VAL A 31 -3.16 -10.83 14.73
CA VAL A 31 -3.44 -10.08 15.97
C VAL A 31 -4.92 -9.72 16.15
N GLY A 32 -5.81 -10.25 15.30
CA GLY A 32 -7.25 -10.05 15.42
C GLY A 32 -7.73 -8.65 15.03
N SER A 33 -7.03 -7.95 14.13
CA SER A 33 -7.51 -6.66 13.63
C SER A 33 -8.92 -6.77 13.03
N THR A 34 -9.79 -5.86 13.42
CA THR A 34 -11.17 -5.74 12.91
C THR A 34 -11.32 -4.67 11.83
N ARG A 35 -10.23 -3.97 11.48
CA ARG A 35 -10.25 -2.88 10.49
C ARG A 35 -10.01 -3.41 9.10
N ARG A 36 -10.57 -2.70 8.11
CA ARG A 36 -10.42 -3.01 6.68
C ARG A 36 -8.95 -2.96 6.28
N LEU A 37 -8.54 -3.85 5.39
CA LEU A 37 -7.21 -3.92 4.81
C LEU A 37 -7.23 -3.40 3.39
N VAL A 38 -6.52 -2.30 3.15
CA VAL A 38 -6.45 -1.65 1.84
C VAL A 38 -5.00 -1.70 1.34
N VAL A 39 -4.80 -2.15 0.11
CA VAL A 39 -3.51 -2.02 -0.57
C VAL A 39 -3.68 -1.17 -1.82
N MET A 40 -2.85 -0.14 -1.93
CA MET A 40 -2.66 0.58 -3.19
C MET A 40 -1.59 -0.15 -4.00
N VAL A 41 -1.83 -0.33 -5.30
CA VAL A 41 -0.89 -0.98 -6.22
C VAL A 41 -0.61 -0.08 -7.41
N THR A 42 0.59 -0.18 -7.98
CA THR A 42 0.92 0.52 -9.24
C THR A 42 0.89 -0.44 -10.42
N SER A 43 1.05 0.08 -11.64
CA SER A 43 1.21 -0.74 -12.85
C SER A 43 2.41 -1.69 -12.83
N GLY A 44 3.36 -1.50 -11.90
CA GLY A 44 4.48 -2.43 -11.69
C GLY A 44 4.11 -3.74 -10.99
N VAL A 45 2.86 -3.91 -10.52
CA VAL A 45 2.38 -5.16 -9.91
C VAL A 45 1.66 -6.01 -10.95
N THR A 46 2.14 -7.23 -11.17
CA THR A 46 1.58 -8.16 -12.15
C THR A 46 0.15 -8.58 -11.80
N MET A 47 -0.64 -8.96 -12.80
CA MET A 47 -2.02 -9.39 -12.56
C MET A 47 -2.09 -10.61 -11.61
N VAL A 48 -1.15 -11.55 -11.78
CA VAL A 48 -1.02 -12.73 -10.90
C VAL A 48 -0.85 -12.30 -9.44
N MET A 49 0.01 -11.31 -9.19
CA MET A 49 0.25 -10.80 -7.84
C MET A 49 -0.95 -9.99 -7.32
N GLN A 50 -1.62 -9.21 -8.17
CA GLN A 50 -2.86 -8.53 -7.78
C GLN A 50 -3.95 -9.52 -7.34
N ASP A 51 -4.06 -10.69 -7.98
CA ASP A 51 -5.01 -11.72 -7.59
C ASP A 51 -4.67 -12.33 -6.23
N GLN A 52 -3.38 -12.52 -5.92
CA GLN A 52 -2.94 -12.92 -4.58
C GLN A 52 -3.29 -11.85 -3.53
N LEU A 53 -3.08 -10.57 -3.84
CA LEU A 53 -3.46 -9.47 -2.96
C LEU A 53 -4.98 -9.43 -2.72
N ARG A 54 -5.80 -9.59 -3.76
CA ARG A 54 -7.28 -9.63 -3.66
C ARG A 54 -7.80 -10.79 -2.81
N ALA A 55 -7.05 -11.88 -2.69
CA ALA A 55 -7.43 -13.00 -1.83
C ALA A 55 -7.33 -12.67 -0.33
N ILE A 56 -6.51 -11.68 0.05
CA ILE A 56 -6.22 -11.35 1.46
C ILE A 56 -6.73 -9.97 1.85
N PHE A 57 -6.50 -8.95 1.02
CA PHE A 57 -6.93 -7.58 1.24
C PHE A 57 -8.42 -7.42 0.95
N ASP A 58 -9.06 -6.53 1.71
CA ASP A 58 -10.45 -6.17 1.46
C ASP A 58 -10.61 -5.35 0.17
N GLU A 59 -9.62 -4.50 -0.12
CA GLU A 59 -9.61 -3.62 -1.29
C GLU A 59 -8.21 -3.50 -1.88
N VAL A 60 -8.13 -3.60 -3.22
CA VAL A 60 -6.92 -3.41 -4.01
C VAL A 60 -7.16 -2.24 -4.96
N HIS A 61 -6.49 -1.11 -4.74
CA HIS A 61 -6.66 0.13 -5.51
C HIS A 61 -5.48 0.33 -6.45
N LEU A 62 -5.70 0.24 -7.75
CA LEU A 62 -4.69 0.65 -8.73
C LEU A 62 -4.56 2.18 -8.71
N VAL A 63 -3.35 2.67 -8.50
CA VAL A 63 -3.02 4.10 -8.49
C VAL A 63 -1.94 4.40 -9.51
N ASP A 64 -2.04 5.58 -10.12
CA ASP A 64 -0.99 6.09 -10.99
C ASP A 64 0.27 6.37 -10.17
N VAL A 65 1.42 6.15 -10.80
CA VAL A 65 2.70 6.50 -10.19
C VAL A 65 2.82 8.02 -10.14
N LEU A 66 2.93 8.57 -8.93
CA LEU A 66 3.33 9.96 -8.72
C LEU A 66 4.85 9.98 -8.54
N ASP A 67 5.52 10.19 -9.66
CA ASP A 67 6.97 10.38 -9.69
C ASP A 67 7.32 11.80 -9.25
N SER A 68 8.21 11.93 -8.26
CA SER A 68 8.79 13.21 -7.86
C SER A 68 9.59 13.88 -8.99
N LYS A 69 9.93 13.13 -10.04
CA LYS A 69 10.76 13.53 -11.19
C LYS A 69 12.13 14.06 -10.77
N ASP A 70 12.55 13.76 -9.54
CA ASP A 70 13.79 14.24 -8.96
C ASP A 70 14.90 13.20 -9.11
N ALA A 71 15.12 12.75 -10.35
CA ALA A 71 16.07 11.69 -10.65
C ALA A 71 17.50 12.01 -10.17
N VAL A 72 17.86 13.30 -10.13
CA VAL A 72 19.19 13.77 -9.70
C VAL A 72 19.37 13.59 -8.19
N ASN A 73 18.44 14.06 -7.35
CA ASN A 73 18.56 13.87 -5.91
C ASN A 73 18.34 12.40 -5.50
N LEU A 74 17.47 11.67 -6.20
CA LEU A 74 17.25 10.24 -5.94
C LEU A 74 18.49 9.39 -6.25
N ALA A 75 19.22 9.73 -7.31
CA ALA A 75 20.50 9.11 -7.64
C ALA A 75 21.56 9.41 -6.57
N LEU A 76 21.61 10.65 -6.05
CA LEU A 76 22.50 11.03 -4.94
C LEU A 76 22.20 10.24 -3.67
N LEU A 77 20.92 9.92 -3.41
CA LEU A 77 20.48 9.08 -2.29
C LEU A 77 20.67 7.57 -2.53
N SER A 78 21.12 7.16 -3.73
CA SER A 78 21.17 5.75 -4.15
C SER A 78 19.82 5.03 -4.04
N ARG A 79 18.72 5.78 -4.19
CA ARG A 79 17.34 5.31 -4.05
C ARG A 79 16.49 5.78 -5.23
N PRO A 80 16.76 5.31 -6.46
CA PRO A 80 15.95 5.66 -7.64
C PRO A 80 14.50 5.18 -7.50
N ASP A 81 14.26 4.19 -6.64
CA ASP A 81 12.96 3.69 -6.22
C ASP A 81 12.18 4.64 -5.29
N LEU A 82 12.75 5.76 -4.84
CA LEU A 82 12.01 6.79 -4.10
C LEU A 82 11.35 7.82 -5.05
N GLY A 83 11.48 7.70 -6.37
CA GLY A 83 10.68 8.51 -7.31
C GLY A 83 9.18 8.40 -7.04
N ILE A 84 8.75 7.20 -6.65
CA ILE A 84 7.39 6.86 -6.25
C ILE A 84 7.02 7.29 -4.81
N THR A 85 7.85 8.08 -4.11
CA THR A 85 7.55 8.56 -2.75
C THR A 85 6.19 9.27 -2.70
N PHE A 86 5.84 10.03 -3.75
CA PHE A 86 4.56 10.72 -3.79
C PHE A 86 3.38 9.78 -4.10
N THR A 87 3.61 8.60 -4.66
CA THR A 87 2.54 7.61 -4.88
C THR A 87 1.87 7.22 -3.56
N LYS A 88 2.62 7.19 -2.45
CA LYS A 88 2.05 6.97 -1.10
C LYS A 88 0.97 7.99 -0.76
N LEU A 89 1.06 9.22 -1.28
CA LEU A 89 0.10 10.29 -1.00
C LEU A 89 -1.31 10.00 -1.56
N HIS A 90 -1.46 9.03 -2.46
CA HIS A 90 -2.78 8.57 -2.89
C HIS A 90 -3.64 8.06 -1.72
N CYS A 91 -3.06 7.67 -0.57
CA CYS A 91 -3.83 7.25 0.59
C CYS A 91 -4.77 8.35 1.13
N TRP A 92 -4.43 9.64 0.92
CA TRP A 92 -5.31 10.76 1.31
C TRP A 92 -6.55 10.90 0.40
N ARG A 93 -6.62 10.20 -0.74
CA ARG A 93 -7.81 10.14 -1.59
C ARG A 93 -8.83 9.08 -1.14
N LEU A 94 -8.50 8.26 -0.16
CA LEU A 94 -9.39 7.24 0.40
C LEU A 94 -10.47 7.88 1.32
N THR A 95 -11.24 8.82 0.77
CA THR A 95 -12.19 9.67 1.52
C THR A 95 -13.46 8.95 1.96
N ASN A 96 -13.64 7.69 1.53
CA ASN A 96 -14.66 6.79 2.05
C ASN A 96 -14.33 6.27 3.46
N TYR A 97 -13.12 6.52 3.97
CA TYR A 97 -12.69 6.23 5.34
C TYR A 97 -12.55 7.49 6.17
N ASN A 98 -12.94 7.44 7.44
CA ASN A 98 -12.79 8.59 8.34
C ASN A 98 -11.40 8.70 8.98
N LYS A 99 -10.67 7.58 9.01
CA LYS A 99 -9.31 7.48 9.54
C LYS A 99 -8.63 6.26 8.95
N CYS A 100 -7.41 6.45 8.49
CA CYS A 100 -6.52 5.38 8.06
C CYS A 100 -5.25 5.40 8.90
N VAL A 101 -4.62 4.23 9.05
CA VAL A 101 -3.22 4.13 9.47
C VAL A 101 -2.45 3.54 8.32
N PHE A 102 -1.48 4.29 7.82
CA PHE A 102 -0.61 3.85 6.76
C PHE A 102 0.59 3.08 7.35
N LEU A 103 0.84 1.89 6.84
CA LEU A 103 1.98 1.06 7.20
C LEU A 103 2.74 0.68 5.92
N ASP A 104 4.04 0.91 5.90
CA ASP A 104 4.86 0.49 4.77
C ASP A 104 4.88 -1.04 4.64
N ALA A 105 5.01 -1.54 3.40
CA ALA A 105 4.95 -2.97 3.11
C ALA A 105 6.15 -3.77 3.69
N ASP A 106 7.17 -3.08 4.19
CA ASP A 106 8.32 -3.64 4.90
C ASP A 106 8.15 -3.65 6.43
N THR A 107 6.94 -3.37 6.93
CA THR A 107 6.59 -3.47 8.35
C THR A 107 5.96 -4.80 8.71
N LEU A 108 6.04 -5.16 9.99
CA LEU A 108 5.42 -6.36 10.56
C LEU A 108 4.68 -5.99 11.85
N VAL A 109 3.46 -6.49 12.00
CA VAL A 109 2.67 -6.33 13.24
C VAL A 109 2.86 -7.57 14.12
N LEU A 110 3.16 -7.34 15.41
CA LEU A 110 3.45 -8.40 16.38
C LEU A 110 2.24 -8.75 17.23
#